data_AF-A0A8J2ZYN5-F1
#
_entry.id   AF-A0A8J2ZYN5-F1
#
_cell.length_a   1.000
_cell.length_b   1.000
_cell.length_c   1.000
_cell.angle_alpha   90.00
_cell.angle_beta   90.00
_cell.angle_gamma   90.00
#
_symmetry.space_group_name_H-M   'P 1'
#
loop_
_entity.id
_entity.type
_entity.pdbx_description
1 polymer ?
#
loop_
_entity_poly.entity_id
_entity_poly.type
_entity_poly.pdbx_seq_one_letter_code
_entity_poly.pdbx_strand_id
1 'polypeptide(L)'
;MANEMNNETIYAMLREIKEVAMQSSLTGGLKKGSRILIDVYNRCLATITEEDEQAAKLFSPLATEPDAVHIDEIGVAAALLSRYVNPNKHPHLPHSPIRPDHELF
;
A
#
# COMPACT_ATOMS: atom_id res chain seq x y z
N MET A 1 -2.89 -25.76 9.52
CA MET A 1 -1.94 -25.22 8.53
C MET A 1 -2.40 -23.82 8.21
N ALA A 2 -1.80 -22.81 8.84
CA ALA A 2 -2.01 -21.43 8.43
C ALA A 2 -1.34 -21.28 7.06
N ASN A 3 -2.05 -20.68 6.10
CA ASN A 3 -1.54 -20.45 4.76
C ASN A 3 -0.51 -19.32 4.85
N GLU A 4 0.78 -19.66 4.94
CA GLU A 4 1.89 -18.68 4.92
C GLU A 4 1.76 -17.84 3.65
N MET A 5 1.44 -16.56 3.82
CA MET A 5 1.42 -15.62 2.71
C MET A 5 2.88 -15.29 2.36
N ASN A 6 3.31 -15.66 1.15
CA ASN A 6 4.66 -15.32 0.71
C ASN A 6 4.82 -13.81 0.47
N ASN A 7 6.07 -13.31 0.55
CA ASN A 7 6.39 -11.88 0.40
C ASN A 7 5.91 -11.26 -0.93
N GLU A 8 5.78 -12.05 -2.00
CA GLU A 8 5.24 -11.55 -3.27
C GLU A 8 3.73 -11.27 -3.19
N THR A 9 2.98 -12.13 -2.52
CA THR A 9 1.55 -11.96 -2.28
C THR A 9 1.29 -10.78 -1.36
N ILE A 10 2.08 -10.66 -0.29
CA ILE A 10 2.03 -9.52 0.64
C ILE A 10 2.29 -8.21 -0.11
N TYR A 11 3.36 -8.17 -0.91
CA TYR A 11 3.69 -7.01 -1.73
C TYR A 11 2.55 -6.62 -2.67
N ALA A 12 1.96 -7.60 -3.38
CA ALA A 12 0.86 -7.35 -4.30
C ALA A 12 -0.37 -6.76 -3.58
N MET A 13 -0.75 -7.32 -2.43
CA MET A 13 -1.89 -6.80 -1.67
C MET A 13 -1.66 -5.38 -1.13
N LEU A 14 -0.46 -5.10 -0.60
CA LEU A 14 -0.12 -3.76 -0.12
C LEU A 14 -0.11 -2.74 -1.27
N ARG A 15 0.30 -3.15 -2.48
CA ARG A 15 0.23 -2.32 -3.67
C ARG A 15 -1.23 -2.01 -4.06
N GLU A 16 -2.10 -3.02 -4.06
CA GLU A 16 -3.54 -2.84 -4.35
C GLU A 16 -4.19 -1.89 -3.33
N ILE A 17 -3.89 -2.04 -2.03
CA ILE A 17 -4.39 -1.12 -0.99
C ILE A 17 -4.00 0.33 -1.31
N LYS A 18 -2.74 0.56 -1.68
CA LYS A 18 -2.26 1.88 -2.08
C LYS A 18 -3.02 2.42 -3.31
N GLU A 19 -3.22 1.60 -4.34
CA GLU A 19 -3.91 2.01 -5.57
C GLU A 19 -5.37 2.37 -5.30
N VAL A 20 -6.08 1.55 -4.50
CA VAL A 20 -7.46 1.83 -4.08
C VAL A 20 -7.55 3.09 -3.23
N ALA A 21 -6.63 3.27 -2.28
CA ALA A 21 -6.59 4.46 -1.43
C ALA A 21 -6.39 5.74 -2.26
N MET A 22 -5.46 5.70 -3.23
CA MET A 22 -5.19 6.81 -4.14
C MET A 22 -6.42 7.17 -5.00
N GLN A 23 -7.08 6.16 -5.59
CA GLN A 23 -8.29 6.40 -6.38
C GLN A 23 -9.44 6.95 -5.54
N SER A 24 -9.61 6.43 -4.32
CA SER A 24 -10.68 6.85 -3.40
C SER A 24 -10.47 8.27 -2.89
N SER A 25 -9.23 8.66 -2.63
CA SER A 25 -8.85 10.02 -2.27
C SER A 25 -9.13 10.99 -3.42
N LEU A 26 -8.68 10.65 -4.65
CA LEU A 26 -8.87 11.49 -5.84
C LEU A 26 -10.34 11.72 -6.20
N THR A 27 -11.17 10.68 -6.06
CA THR A 27 -12.61 10.75 -6.38
C THR A 27 -13.46 11.28 -5.23
N GLY A 28 -12.89 11.45 -4.03
CA GLY A 28 -13.64 11.73 -2.81
C GLY A 28 -14.60 10.59 -2.41
N GLY A 29 -14.49 9.42 -3.04
CA GLY A 29 -15.39 8.28 -2.86
C GLY A 29 -15.33 7.66 -1.46
N LEU A 30 -14.20 7.82 -0.76
CA LEU A 30 -14.04 7.45 0.65
C LEU A 30 -13.25 8.54 1.38
N LYS A 31 -13.91 9.30 2.29
CA LYS A 31 -13.20 10.23 3.19
C LYS A 31 -12.63 9.55 4.44
N LYS A 32 -13.22 8.42 4.80
CA LYS A 32 -12.92 7.62 5.99
C LYS A 32 -12.34 6.29 5.52
N GLY A 33 -11.35 5.78 6.25
CA GLY A 33 -10.69 4.52 5.93
C GLY A 33 -11.69 3.38 5.77
N SER A 34 -11.56 2.59 4.70
CA SER A 34 -12.35 1.38 4.55
C SER A 34 -11.86 0.34 5.55
N ARG A 35 -12.77 -0.16 6.39
CA ARG A 35 -12.48 -1.23 7.36
C ARG A 35 -11.79 -2.43 6.71
N ILE A 36 -12.20 -2.77 5.48
CA ILE A 36 -11.59 -3.86 4.72
C ILE A 36 -10.11 -3.59 4.44
N LEU A 37 -9.76 -2.36 4.04
CA LEU A 37 -8.37 -2.00 3.75
C LEU A 37 -7.50 -2.01 5.01
N ILE A 38 -8.04 -1.54 6.13
CA ILE A 38 -7.39 -1.59 7.44
C ILE A 38 -7.13 -3.04 7.85
N ASP A 39 -8.15 -3.90 7.76
CA ASP A 39 -8.05 -5.32 8.14
C ASP A 39 -7.02 -6.06 7.28
N VAL A 40 -7.00 -5.81 5.97
CA VAL A 40 -6.03 -6.43 5.05
C VAL A 40 -4.61 -5.92 5.34
N TYR A 41 -4.43 -4.61 5.54
CA TYR A 41 -3.14 -4.03 5.92
C TYR A 41 -2.61 -4.64 7.21
N ASN A 42 -3.43 -4.69 8.27
CA ASN A 42 -3.02 -5.20 9.58
C ASN A 42 -2.67 -6.69 9.53
N ARG A 43 -3.34 -7.49 8.69
CA ARG A 43 -2.97 -8.90 8.46
C ARG A 43 -1.63 -9.04 7.76
N CYS A 44 -1.39 -8.25 6.71
CA CYS A 44 -0.09 -8.22 6.04
C CYS A 44 1.02 -7.84 7.01
N LEU A 45 0.79 -6.80 7.82
CA LEU A 45 1.74 -6.36 8.84
C LEU A 45 2.02 -7.48 9.85
N ALA A 46 0.98 -8.13 10.40
CA ALA A 46 1.14 -9.21 11.36
C ALA A 46 2.05 -10.33 10.82
N THR A 47 1.79 -10.79 9.60
CA THR A 47 2.63 -11.81 8.94
C THR A 47 4.08 -11.37 8.79
N ILE A 48 4.35 -10.13 8.39
CA ILE A 48 5.72 -9.61 8.26
C ILE A 48 6.40 -9.56 9.64
N THR A 49 5.69 -9.08 10.66
CA THR A 49 6.26 -8.91 12.01
C THR A 49 6.46 -10.21 12.77
N GLU A 50 5.81 -11.30 12.37
CA GLU A 50 6.07 -12.64 12.89
C GLU A 50 7.46 -13.15 12.50
N GLU A 51 7.96 -12.73 11.33
CA GLU A 51 9.25 -13.16 10.77
C GLU A 51 10.36 -12.10 10.92
N ASP A 52 10.01 -10.82 11.10
CA ASP A 52 10.93 -9.69 11.13
C ASP A 52 10.66 -8.72 12.30
N GLU A 53 11.52 -8.82 13.34
CA GLU A 53 11.44 -7.95 14.52
C GLU A 53 11.70 -6.47 14.22
N GLN A 54 12.46 -6.14 13.16
CA GLN A 54 12.69 -4.76 12.77
C GLN A 54 11.43 -4.16 12.15
N ALA A 55 10.67 -4.94 11.39
CA ALA A 55 9.37 -4.50 10.89
C ALA A 55 8.43 -4.13 12.03
N ALA A 56 8.46 -4.87 13.15
CA ALA A 56 7.63 -4.60 14.32
C ALA A 56 7.99 -3.27 15.03
N LYS A 57 9.22 -2.78 14.86
CA LYS A 57 9.69 -1.50 15.42
C LYS A 57 9.39 -0.31 14.50
N LEU A 58 9.27 -0.56 13.19
CA LEU A 58 9.10 0.47 12.16
C LEU A 58 7.63 0.72 11.80
N PHE A 59 6.79 -0.30 11.93
CA PHE A 59 5.40 -0.27 11.48
C PHE A 59 4.45 -0.61 12.63
N SER A 60 3.29 0.04 12.65
CA SER A 60 2.27 -0.17 13.67
C SER A 60 0.93 -0.48 13.02
N PRO A 61 0.10 -1.33 13.66
CA PRO A 61 -1.23 -1.60 13.16
C PRO A 61 -2.07 -0.32 13.14
N LEU A 62 -2.90 -0.19 12.11
CA LEU A 62 -3.86 0.89 11.98
C LEU A 62 -5.06 0.65 12.89
N ALA A 63 -5.62 1.74 13.44
CA ALA A 63 -6.81 1.67 14.27
C ALA A 63 -8.01 1.15 13.46
N THR A 64 -8.78 0.22 14.03
CA THR A 64 -9.94 -0.42 13.39
C THR A 64 -11.25 0.31 13.66
N GLU A 65 -11.22 1.36 14.49
CA GLU A 65 -12.38 2.19 14.77
C GLU A 65 -12.82 2.92 13.49
N PRO A 66 -14.14 2.97 13.20
CA PRO A 66 -14.64 3.76 12.09
C PRO A 66 -14.21 5.22 12.27
N ASP A 67 -13.67 5.82 11.21
CA ASP A 67 -13.25 7.23 11.14
C ASP A 67 -11.94 7.60 11.84
N ALA A 68 -11.28 6.66 12.52
CA ALA A 68 -10.02 6.94 13.20
C ALA A 68 -8.82 7.08 12.25
N VAL A 69 -8.95 6.59 11.01
CA VAL A 69 -7.88 6.59 10.01
C VAL A 69 -8.41 7.13 8.69
N HIS A 70 -7.70 8.12 8.14
CA HIS A 70 -8.01 8.66 6.82
C HIS A 70 -7.54 7.70 5.71
N ILE A 71 -8.25 7.69 4.58
CA ILE A 71 -7.91 6.81 3.46
C ILE A 71 -6.47 7.04 2.95
N ASP A 72 -5.99 8.29 3.00
CA ASP A 72 -4.64 8.67 2.60
C ASP A 72 -3.58 8.05 3.52
N GLU A 73 -3.84 8.00 4.83
CA GLU A 73 -2.94 7.41 5.81
C GLU A 73 -2.79 5.90 5.57
N ILE A 74 -3.89 5.21 5.22
CA ILE A 74 -3.86 3.80 4.82
C ILE A 74 -2.98 3.62 3.58
N GLY A 75 -3.15 4.49 2.58
CA GLY A 75 -2.37 4.46 1.35
C GLY A 75 -0.87 4.67 1.58
N VAL A 76 -0.50 5.62 2.44
CA VAL A 76 0.89 5.88 2.84
C VAL A 76 1.47 4.69 3.59
N ALA A 77 0.75 4.15 4.58
CA ALA A 77 1.20 3.00 5.37
C ALA A 77 1.46 1.78 4.48
N ALA A 78 0.56 1.49 3.54
CA ALA A 78 0.71 0.39 2.59
C ALA A 78 1.88 0.63 1.60
N ALA A 79 2.08 1.86 1.14
CA ALA A 79 3.21 2.22 0.28
C ALA A 79 4.57 2.01 0.95
N LEU A 80 4.71 2.41 2.22
CA LEU A 80 5.95 2.21 2.98
C LEU A 80 6.21 0.73 3.25
N LEU A 81 5.19 -0.01 3.68
CA LEU A 81 5.32 -1.43 4.00
C LEU A 81 5.61 -2.28 2.75
N SER A 82 4.95 -2.00 1.61
CA SER A 82 5.26 -2.68 0.34
C SER A 82 6.72 -2.45 -0.09
N ARG A 83 7.25 -1.23 0.09
CA ARG A 83 8.65 -0.94 -0.24
C ARG A 83 9.63 -1.63 0.70
N TYR A 84 9.25 -1.81 1.96
CA TYR A 84 10.02 -2.60 2.92
C TYR A 84 10.10 -4.07 2.51
N VAL A 85 8.95 -4.67 2.17
CA VAL A 85 8.85 -6.08 1.75
C VAL A 85 9.60 -6.36 0.45
N ASN A 86 9.60 -5.41 -0.50
CA ASN A 86 10.31 -5.56 -1.77
C ASN A 86 11.03 -4.28 -2.19
N PRO A 87 12.25 -4.02 -1.69
CA PRO A 87 12.99 -2.80 -1.98
C PRO A 87 13.45 -2.69 -3.44
N ASN A 88 13.52 -3.80 -4.17
CA ASN A 88 13.97 -3.83 -5.56
C ASN A 88 12.85 -3.54 -6.57
N LYS A 89 11.58 -3.74 -6.19
CA LYS A 89 10.44 -3.36 -7.04
C LYS A 89 10.21 -1.85 -6.93
N HIS A 90 10.82 -1.09 -7.84
CA HIS A 90 10.51 0.31 -8.04
C HIS A 90 9.06 0.46 -8.55
N PRO A 91 8.32 1.49 -8.12
CA PRO A 91 7.11 1.85 -8.83
C PRO A 91 7.51 2.08 -10.29
N HIS A 92 6.84 1.42 -11.22
CA HIS A 92 6.92 1.79 -12.62
C HIS A 92 6.49 3.25 -12.67
N LEU A 93 7.46 4.16 -12.78
CA LEU A 93 7.19 5.53 -13.18
C LEU A 93 6.39 5.39 -14.48
N PRO A 94 5.22 6.06 -14.59
CA PRO A 94 4.49 6.03 -15.85
C PRO A 94 5.48 6.43 -16.93
N HIS A 95 5.67 5.56 -17.90
CA HIS A 95 6.41 5.88 -19.11
C HIS A 95 5.69 7.10 -19.68
N SER A 96 6.24 8.30 -19.45
CA SER A 96 5.83 9.44 -20.25
C SER A 96 6.19 9.02 -21.67
N PRO A 97 5.21 8.92 -22.60
CA PRO A 97 5.59 8.91 -24.00
C PRO A 97 6.31 10.24 -24.19
N ILE A 98 7.62 10.18 -24.44
CA ILE A 98 8.37 11.30 -24.98
C ILE A 98 7.56 11.68 -26.22
N ARG A 99 6.80 12.77 -26.16
CA ARG A 99 6.22 13.37 -27.36
C ARG A 99 7.44 13.77 -28.17
N PRO A 100 7.70 13.17 -29.36
CA PRO A 100 8.72 13.74 -30.22
C PRO A 100 8.32 15.19 -30.47
N ASP A 101 9.28 16.07 -30.21
CA ASP A 101 9.17 17.50 -30.40
C ASP A 101 8.52 17.81 -31.74
N HIS A 102 7.78 18.91 -31.73
CA HIS A 102 7.34 19.61 -32.92
C HIS A 102 8.48 19.73 -33.94
N GLU A 103 8.47 18.90 -34.98
CA GLU A 103 9.01 19.31 -36.28
C GLU A 103 7.88 20.04 -37.01
N LEU A 104 7.79 21.33 -36.71
CA LEU A 104 7.25 22.32 -37.64
C LEU A 104 8.19 22.33 -38.85
N PHE A 105 7.78 21.73 -39.97
CA PHE A 105 8.03 22.23 -41.34
C PHE A 105 7.02 21.61 -42.30
#